data_AF-A0A941HPK3-F1
#
_entry.id   AF-A0A941HPK3-F1
#
_cell.length_a   1.000
_cell.length_b   1.000
_cell.length_c   1.000
_cell.angle_alpha   90.00
_cell.angle_beta   90.00
_cell.angle_gamma   90.00
#
_symmetry.space_group_name_H-M   'P 1'
#
loop_
_entity.id
_entity.type
_entity.pdbx_description
1 polymer ?
#
loop_
_entity_poly.entity_id
_entity_poly.type
_entity_poly.pdbx_seq_one_letter_code
_entity_poly.pdbx_strand_id
1 'polypeptide(L)'
;MAKIRSITIKGYSGYGTDDEAFQDIVRLTADSISYHYQPQIPSELNPVRKWKYQTNSAIYKMRFDAVEAMIPLVLDSAKLENCTDIGGIEFHLIFSDKTEFKETYWVPGERFADCFRLIKSMVPECEYIPAVLLTEEDVEEDDQEEDDKEEEEEEEEESFSEPLAESGEENFG
;
A
#
# COMPACT_ATOMS: atom_id res chain seq x y z
N MET A 1 -13.23 8.06 -28.45
CA MET A 1 -13.27 8.36 -27.01
C MET A 1 -12.58 9.69 -26.76
N ALA A 2 -13.07 10.49 -25.82
CA ALA A 2 -12.37 11.72 -25.42
C ALA A 2 -11.03 11.35 -24.75
N LYS A 3 -10.00 12.18 -24.92
CA LYS A 3 -8.70 11.94 -24.30
C LYS A 3 -8.77 12.19 -22.80
N ILE A 4 -8.04 11.43 -22.02
CA ILE A 4 -7.91 11.64 -20.57
C ILE A 4 -6.98 12.83 -20.35
N ARG A 5 -7.50 13.87 -19.68
CA ARG A 5 -6.73 15.07 -19.32
C ARG A 5 -6.01 14.89 -17.99
N SER A 6 -6.65 14.25 -17.02
CA SER A 6 -6.04 13.92 -15.74
C SER A 6 -6.61 12.64 -15.16
N ILE A 7 -5.74 11.89 -14.50
CA ILE A 7 -6.05 10.67 -13.79
C ILE A 7 -5.79 10.94 -12.31
N THR A 8 -6.73 10.66 -11.44
CA THR A 8 -6.55 10.69 -9.99
C THR A 8 -6.90 9.31 -9.45
N ILE A 9 -6.01 8.74 -8.64
CA ILE A 9 -6.20 7.47 -7.96
C ILE A 9 -6.12 7.76 -6.47
N LYS A 10 -7.13 7.36 -5.71
CA LYS A 10 -7.12 7.49 -4.24
C LYS A 10 -7.16 6.13 -3.59
N GLY A 11 -6.31 5.92 -2.60
CA GLY A 11 -6.33 4.75 -1.74
C GLY A 11 -6.89 5.09 -0.37
N TYR A 12 -7.46 4.07 0.28
CA TYR A 12 -7.92 4.11 1.66
C TYR A 12 -7.34 2.88 2.38
N SER A 13 -6.92 3.02 3.64
CA SER A 13 -6.26 1.96 4.41
C SER A 13 -7.12 0.74 4.76
N GLY A 14 -8.44 0.79 4.57
CA GLY A 14 -9.34 -0.30 4.96
C GLY A 14 -9.61 -0.35 6.47
N TYR A 15 -9.96 -1.53 6.99
CA TYR A 15 -10.22 -1.73 8.41
C TYR A 15 -8.90 -1.88 9.18
N GLY A 16 -8.71 -1.08 10.23
CA GLY A 16 -7.48 -1.05 11.02
C GLY A 16 -7.59 -0.09 12.20
N THR A 17 -6.47 0.14 12.86
CA THR A 17 -6.36 1.08 13.97
C THR A 17 -6.36 2.54 13.47
N ASP A 18 -6.80 3.48 14.30
CA ASP A 18 -6.88 4.90 13.91
C ASP A 18 -5.49 5.53 13.66
N ASP A 19 -4.44 5.00 14.29
CA ASP A 19 -3.05 5.43 14.14
C ASP A 19 -2.40 4.93 12.84
N GLU A 20 -2.89 3.83 12.28
CA GLU A 20 -2.48 3.32 10.96
C GLU A 20 -3.38 3.83 9.83
N ALA A 21 -4.61 4.25 10.14
CA ALA A 21 -5.57 4.67 9.13
C ALA A 21 -5.06 5.83 8.28
N PHE A 22 -5.22 5.75 6.95
CA PHE A 22 -4.78 6.77 6.02
C PHE A 22 -5.66 6.89 4.77
N GLN A 23 -5.54 8.03 4.12
CA GLN A 23 -5.97 8.25 2.75
C GLN A 23 -4.79 8.77 1.94
N ASP A 24 -4.61 8.28 0.72
CA ASP A 24 -3.61 8.81 -0.18
C ASP A 24 -4.16 9.09 -1.58
N ILE A 25 -3.47 9.96 -2.32
CA ILE A 25 -3.91 10.47 -3.60
C ILE A 25 -2.71 10.60 -4.54
N VAL A 26 -2.74 9.83 -5.63
CA VAL A 26 -1.85 10.00 -6.78
C VAL A 26 -2.61 10.71 -7.88
N ARG A 27 -2.02 11.77 -8.44
CA ARG A 27 -2.62 12.51 -9.56
C ARG A 27 -1.62 12.64 -10.69
N LEU A 28 -2.05 12.25 -11.88
CA LEU A 28 -1.30 12.34 -13.13
C LEU A 28 -1.95 13.32 -14.12
N THR A 29 -1.12 14.08 -14.79
CA THR A 29 -1.39 14.78 -16.05
C THR A 29 -0.28 14.45 -17.04
N ALA A 30 -0.44 14.85 -18.30
CA ALA A 30 0.56 14.63 -19.36
C ALA A 30 1.93 15.29 -19.08
N ASP A 31 2.00 16.19 -18.10
CA ASP A 31 3.18 16.99 -17.73
C ASP A 31 3.53 16.96 -16.24
N SER A 32 2.77 16.26 -15.39
CA SER A 32 3.05 16.20 -13.96
C SER A 32 2.46 14.98 -13.27
N ILE A 33 3.14 14.54 -12.22
CA ILE A 33 2.66 13.55 -11.25
C ILE A 33 2.82 14.14 -9.85
N SER A 34 1.84 13.94 -9.00
CA SER A 34 1.86 14.40 -7.62
C SER A 34 1.28 13.36 -6.70
N TYR A 35 1.79 13.36 -5.48
CA TYR A 35 1.35 12.46 -4.43
C TYR A 35 1.03 13.24 -3.16
N HIS A 36 0.02 12.77 -2.44
CA HIS A 36 -0.28 13.21 -1.09
C HIS A 36 -0.79 12.02 -0.27
N TYR A 37 -0.07 11.71 0.79
CA TYR A 37 -0.43 10.75 1.81
C TYR A 37 -0.85 11.48 3.07
N GLN A 38 -2.02 11.16 3.58
CA GLN A 38 -2.64 11.80 4.74
C GLN A 38 -3.09 10.72 5.74
N PRO A 39 -2.31 10.50 6.82
CA PRO A 39 -2.76 9.75 7.99
C PRO A 39 -3.99 10.39 8.62
N GLN A 40 -4.80 9.58 9.28
CA GLN A 40 -5.90 10.01 10.14
C GLN A 40 -5.34 10.68 11.41
N ILE A 41 -4.33 10.07 12.03
CA ILE A 41 -3.59 10.62 13.17
C ILE A 41 -2.10 10.68 12.80
N PRO A 42 -1.56 11.84 12.41
CA PRO A 42 -0.14 11.98 12.09
C PRO A 42 0.75 11.68 13.29
N SER A 43 1.78 10.86 13.08
CA SER A 43 2.78 10.50 14.09
C SER A 43 4.18 10.44 13.49
N GLU A 44 5.20 10.16 14.31
CA GLU A 44 6.57 9.95 13.82
C GLU A 44 6.67 8.70 12.94
N LEU A 45 5.91 7.65 13.27
CA LEU A 45 5.85 6.39 12.50
C LEU A 45 4.94 6.51 11.28
N ASN A 46 3.89 7.33 11.36
CA ASN A 46 2.93 7.58 10.29
C ASN A 46 2.87 9.08 9.91
N PRO A 47 3.91 9.63 9.24
CA PRO A 47 3.95 11.05 8.91
C PRO A 47 3.19 11.38 7.63
N VAL A 48 2.73 12.63 7.52
CA VAL A 48 2.19 13.18 6.27
C VAL A 48 3.29 13.19 5.20
N ARG A 49 2.99 12.70 3.99
CA ARG A 49 3.91 12.74 2.83
C ARG A 49 3.29 13.50 1.68
N LYS A 50 4.08 14.29 0.97
CA LYS A 50 3.60 15.07 -0.18
C LYS A 50 4.74 15.46 -1.10
N TRP A 51 4.58 15.16 -2.38
CA TRP A 51 5.53 15.58 -3.41
C TRP A 51 4.80 15.91 -4.72
N LYS A 52 5.46 16.67 -5.58
CA LYS A 52 4.99 16.98 -6.93
C LYS A 52 6.19 17.07 -7.87
N TYR A 53 6.11 16.33 -8.96
CA TYR A 53 7.04 16.38 -10.06
C TYR A 53 6.35 16.96 -11.30
N GLN A 54 6.98 17.92 -11.96
CA GLN A 54 6.49 18.54 -13.18
C GLN A 54 7.62 18.52 -14.22
N THR A 55 7.28 18.16 -15.46
CA THR A 55 8.27 17.92 -16.51
C THR A 55 7.69 18.22 -17.88
N ASN A 56 8.58 18.51 -18.83
CA ASN A 56 8.28 18.58 -20.26
C ASN A 56 8.92 17.41 -21.04
N SER A 57 9.38 16.37 -20.33
CA SER A 57 10.03 15.20 -20.91
C SER A 57 9.08 14.44 -21.84
N ALA A 58 9.54 14.18 -23.07
CA ALA A 58 8.82 13.34 -24.02
C ALA A 58 8.64 11.90 -23.52
N ILE A 59 9.59 11.40 -22.72
CA ILE A 59 9.53 10.06 -22.12
C ILE A 59 8.37 10.00 -21.12
N TYR A 60 8.26 11.01 -20.25
CA TYR A 60 7.16 11.10 -19.29
C TYR A 60 5.80 11.14 -20.00
N LYS A 61 5.68 11.96 -21.05
CA LYS A 61 4.45 12.02 -21.86
C LYS A 61 4.12 10.66 -22.48
N MET A 62 5.11 9.96 -23.02
CA MET A 62 4.90 8.63 -23.61
C MET A 62 4.42 7.60 -22.56
N ARG A 63 4.92 7.69 -21.32
CA ARG A 63 4.42 6.88 -20.20
C ARG A 63 2.99 7.24 -19.83
N PHE A 64 2.66 8.52 -19.76
CA PHE A 64 1.28 8.98 -19.52
C PHE A 64 0.32 8.47 -20.60
N ASP A 65 0.68 8.57 -21.88
CA ASP A 65 -0.13 8.07 -22.99
C ASP A 65 -0.34 6.54 -22.88
N ALA A 66 0.64 5.78 -22.35
CA ALA A 66 0.50 4.35 -22.10
C ALA A 66 -0.47 4.04 -20.95
N VAL A 67 -0.43 4.82 -19.86
CA VAL A 67 -1.41 4.71 -18.76
C VAL A 67 -2.82 5.03 -19.27
N GLU A 68 -2.97 6.11 -20.06
CA GLU A 68 -4.25 6.49 -20.69
C GLU A 68 -4.84 5.33 -21.51
N ALA A 69 -4.02 4.62 -22.27
CA ALA A 69 -4.46 3.50 -23.10
C ALA A 69 -4.88 2.26 -22.27
N MET A 70 -4.29 2.07 -21.08
CA MET A 70 -4.52 0.89 -20.25
C MET A 70 -5.75 1.03 -19.35
N ILE A 71 -6.03 2.25 -18.85
CA ILE A 71 -7.13 2.51 -17.90
C ILE A 71 -8.48 1.89 -18.32
N PRO A 72 -8.98 2.07 -19.55
CA PRO A 72 -10.29 1.52 -19.93
C PRO A 72 -10.37 0.00 -19.80
N LEU A 73 -9.25 -0.72 -20.03
CA LEU A 73 -9.20 -2.18 -19.96
C LEU A 73 -9.31 -2.65 -18.51
N VAL A 74 -8.55 -2.01 -17.62
CA VAL A 74 -8.46 -2.42 -16.21
C VAL A 74 -9.72 -2.05 -15.44
N LEU A 75 -10.33 -0.90 -15.75
CA LEU A 75 -11.58 -0.46 -15.12
C LEU A 75 -12.78 -1.33 -15.51
N ASP A 76 -12.74 -1.97 -16.69
CA ASP A 76 -13.81 -2.87 -17.11
C ASP A 76 -13.67 -4.26 -16.47
N SER A 77 -12.44 -4.77 -16.34
CA SER A 77 -12.18 -6.06 -15.69
C SER A 77 -12.48 -6.06 -14.18
N ALA A 78 -12.31 -4.92 -13.50
CA ALA A 78 -12.44 -4.83 -12.05
C ALA A 78 -13.89 -4.80 -11.53
N LYS A 79 -14.92 -4.78 -12.40
CA LYS A 79 -16.34 -4.64 -12.02
C LYS A 79 -17.01 -5.89 -11.43
N LEU A 80 -16.34 -7.05 -11.48
CA LEU A 80 -16.98 -8.35 -11.17
C LEU A 80 -16.82 -8.83 -9.72
N GLU A 81 -15.95 -8.20 -8.93
CA GLU A 81 -15.61 -8.65 -7.58
C GLU A 81 -15.71 -7.49 -6.59
N ASN A 82 -16.24 -7.76 -5.39
CA ASN A 82 -16.34 -6.79 -4.31
C ASN A 82 -15.96 -7.49 -3.00
N CYS A 83 -14.93 -7.01 -2.32
CA CYS A 83 -14.51 -7.41 -0.99
C CYS A 83 -14.85 -6.29 0.00
N THR A 84 -15.56 -6.58 1.10
CA THR A 84 -16.06 -5.54 2.03
C THR A 84 -15.07 -5.16 3.12
N ASP A 85 -14.01 -5.94 3.28
CA ASP A 85 -12.99 -5.87 4.32
C ASP A 85 -11.72 -5.14 3.90
N ILE A 86 -11.62 -4.74 2.62
CA ILE A 86 -10.45 -4.07 2.08
C ILE A 86 -10.66 -2.57 1.87
N GLY A 87 -9.54 -1.85 1.86
CA GLY A 87 -9.50 -0.45 1.48
C GLY A 87 -9.92 -0.23 0.02
N GLY A 88 -10.74 0.80 -0.22
CA GLY A 88 -11.19 1.13 -1.57
C GLY A 88 -10.07 1.75 -2.42
N ILE A 89 -10.17 1.57 -3.73
CA ILE A 89 -9.35 2.27 -4.73
C ILE A 89 -10.29 3.10 -5.61
N GLU A 90 -10.23 4.42 -5.49
CA GLU A 90 -11.06 5.34 -6.26
C GLU A 90 -10.31 5.86 -7.49
N PHE A 91 -10.84 5.58 -8.69
CA PHE A 91 -10.39 6.21 -9.92
C PHE A 91 -11.29 7.41 -10.25
N HIS A 92 -10.66 8.56 -10.45
CA HIS A 92 -11.31 9.78 -10.91
C HIS A 92 -10.58 10.32 -12.16
N LEU A 93 -11.23 10.17 -13.31
CA LEU A 93 -10.74 10.58 -14.61
C LEU A 93 -11.47 11.85 -15.06
N ILE A 94 -10.70 12.83 -15.53
CA ILE A 94 -11.25 14.02 -16.17
C ILE A 94 -10.84 13.97 -17.64
N PHE A 95 -11.81 14.01 -18.54
CA PHE A 95 -11.59 13.97 -19.98
C PHE A 95 -11.41 15.37 -20.58
N SER A 96 -10.90 15.43 -21.80
CA SER A 96 -10.66 16.68 -22.54
C SER A 96 -11.94 17.46 -22.84
N ASP A 97 -13.08 16.77 -22.95
CA ASP A 97 -14.41 17.37 -23.14
C ASP A 97 -15.05 17.83 -21.82
N LYS A 98 -14.30 17.74 -20.71
CA LYS A 98 -14.72 18.06 -19.34
C LYS A 98 -15.73 17.08 -18.75
N THR A 99 -15.97 15.93 -19.39
CA THR A 99 -16.67 14.85 -18.72
C THR A 99 -15.78 14.26 -17.62
N GLU A 100 -16.43 13.71 -16.60
CA GLU A 100 -15.75 13.12 -15.45
C GLU A 100 -16.26 11.68 -15.30
N PHE A 101 -15.34 10.76 -15.00
CA PHE A 101 -15.65 9.41 -14.59
C PHE A 101 -15.08 9.21 -13.19
N LYS A 102 -15.92 8.73 -12.29
CA LYS A 102 -15.53 8.50 -10.90
C LYS A 102 -16.12 7.17 -10.44
N GLU A 103 -15.26 6.24 -10.04
CA GLU A 103 -15.67 4.91 -9.59
C GLU A 103 -14.73 4.43 -8.48
N THR A 104 -15.30 3.75 -7.48
CA THR A 104 -14.54 3.16 -6.38
C THR A 104 -14.62 1.65 -6.47
N TYR A 105 -13.45 1.02 -6.48
CA TYR A 105 -13.31 -0.42 -6.53
C TYR A 105 -12.91 -0.95 -5.16
N TRP A 106 -13.59 -2.01 -4.74
CA TRP A 106 -13.29 -2.73 -3.50
C TRP A 106 -12.68 -4.08 -3.87
N VAL A 107 -11.51 -4.02 -4.53
CA VAL A 107 -10.73 -5.20 -4.95
C VAL A 107 -9.24 -4.99 -4.60
N PRO A 108 -8.46 -6.07 -4.43
CA PRO A 108 -7.03 -5.96 -4.20
C PRO A 108 -6.33 -5.14 -5.29
N GLY A 109 -5.28 -4.40 -4.92
CA GLY A 109 -4.47 -3.59 -5.83
C GLY A 109 -3.89 -4.38 -7.00
N GLU A 110 -3.73 -5.71 -6.83
CA GLU A 110 -3.24 -6.64 -7.85
C GLU A 110 -4.11 -6.66 -9.12
N ARG A 111 -5.41 -6.37 -9.00
CA ARG A 111 -6.29 -6.20 -10.18
C ARG A 111 -5.85 -5.07 -11.10
N PHE A 112 -5.08 -4.12 -10.58
CA PHE A 112 -4.54 -2.97 -11.29
C PHE A 112 -3.03 -3.06 -11.50
N ALA A 113 -2.37 -4.19 -11.21
CA ALA A 113 -0.91 -4.33 -11.17
C ALA A 113 -0.21 -3.80 -12.43
N ASP A 114 -0.69 -4.14 -13.62
CA ASP A 114 -0.11 -3.65 -14.88
C ASP A 114 -0.17 -2.12 -15.02
N CYS A 115 -1.30 -1.52 -14.59
CA CYS A 115 -1.48 -0.08 -14.60
C CYS A 115 -0.60 0.59 -13.54
N PHE A 116 -0.54 0.01 -12.35
CA PHE A 116 0.27 0.50 -11.25
C PHE A 116 1.76 0.42 -11.58
N ARG A 117 2.24 -0.64 -12.22
CA ARG A 117 3.62 -0.76 -12.69
C ARG A 117 4.02 0.35 -13.65
N LEU A 118 3.12 0.72 -14.58
CA LEU A 118 3.36 1.88 -15.46
C LEU A 118 3.44 3.19 -14.68
N ILE A 119 2.53 3.40 -13.71
CA ILE A 119 2.52 4.62 -12.90
C ILE A 119 3.74 4.70 -11.99
N LYS A 120 4.17 3.59 -11.37
CA LYS A 120 5.40 3.49 -10.55
C LYS A 120 6.62 3.93 -11.35
N SER A 121 6.73 3.55 -12.63
CA SER A 121 7.83 3.99 -13.50
C SER A 121 7.88 5.51 -13.75
N MET A 122 6.83 6.25 -13.36
CA MET A 122 6.75 7.70 -13.45
C MET A 122 7.05 8.40 -12.11
N VAL A 123 7.19 7.66 -11.02
CA VAL A 123 7.54 8.16 -9.69
C VAL A 123 9.05 8.48 -9.64
N PRO A 124 9.47 9.66 -9.16
CA PRO A 124 10.90 9.95 -8.98
C PRO A 124 11.56 8.95 -8.02
N GLU A 125 12.75 8.46 -8.36
CA GLU A 125 13.49 7.45 -7.57
C GLU A 125 13.83 7.90 -6.14
N CYS A 126 13.85 9.21 -5.88
CA CYS A 126 14.12 9.76 -4.55
C CYS A 126 12.87 9.85 -3.65
N GLU A 127 11.71 9.41 -4.12
CA GLU A 127 10.44 9.49 -3.41
C GLU A 127 9.89 8.10 -3.10
N TYR A 128 9.11 8.00 -2.02
CA TYR A 128 8.37 6.78 -1.70
C TYR A 128 7.34 6.46 -2.79
N ILE A 129 7.19 5.17 -3.08
CA ILE A 129 6.10 4.66 -3.90
C ILE A 129 4.78 4.99 -3.19
N PRO A 130 3.80 5.60 -3.89
CA PRO A 130 2.48 5.81 -3.34
C PRO A 130 1.83 4.53 -2.82
N ALA A 131 1.28 4.58 -1.60
CA ALA A 131 0.67 3.42 -0.94
C ALA A 131 -0.43 2.75 -1.79
N VAL A 132 -1.29 3.51 -2.47
CA VAL A 132 -2.32 2.95 -3.36
C VAL A 132 -1.77 2.14 -4.55
N LEU A 133 -0.50 2.35 -4.91
CA LEU A 133 0.13 1.64 -6.03
C LEU A 133 0.84 0.37 -5.59
N LEU A 134 0.95 0.11 -4.28
CA LEU A 134 1.60 -1.09 -3.76
C LEU A 134 0.80 -2.33 -4.17
N THR A 135 1.53 -3.36 -4.55
CA THR A 135 1.10 -4.67 -5.02
C THR A 135 1.90 -5.74 -4.27
N GLU A 136 1.55 -7.01 -4.46
CA GLU A 136 2.29 -8.12 -3.83
C GLU A 136 3.78 -8.09 -4.19
N GLU A 137 4.13 -7.59 -5.38
CA GLU A 137 5.53 -7.43 -5.83
C GLU A 137 6.37 -6.45 -4.98
N ASP A 138 5.75 -5.54 -4.21
CA ASP A 138 6.47 -4.53 -3.42
C ASP A 138 6.49 -4.84 -1.91
N VAL A 139 5.78 -5.89 -1.49
CA VAL A 139 5.84 -6.36 -0.12
C VAL A 139 7.09 -7.23 -0.03
N GLU A 140 8.15 -6.70 0.58
CA GLU A 140 9.31 -7.53 0.92
C GLU A 140 8.85 -8.55 1.98
N GLU A 141 9.20 -9.83 1.80
CA GLU A 141 8.97 -10.90 2.78
C GLU A 141 9.87 -10.71 4.02
N ASP A 142 9.79 -9.55 4.66
CA ASP A 142 10.47 -9.27 5.91
C ASP A 142 9.41 -9.41 7.02
N ASP A 143 9.54 -10.50 7.80
CA ASP A 143 8.96 -10.79 9.14
C ASP A 143 8.33 -12.20 9.27
N GLN A 144 9.09 -13.25 8.93
CA GLN A 144 8.80 -14.63 9.36
C GLN A 144 9.95 -15.27 10.17
N GLU A 145 10.99 -14.52 10.53
CA GLU A 145 12.15 -15.05 11.28
C GLU A 145 12.20 -14.65 12.77
N GLU A 146 11.21 -13.92 13.30
CA GLU A 146 11.19 -13.55 14.74
C GLU A 146 10.28 -14.45 15.62
N ASP A 147 9.25 -15.11 15.07
CA ASP A 147 8.37 -15.98 15.87
C ASP A 147 9.03 -17.34 16.25
N ASP A 148 9.95 -17.86 15.43
CA ASP A 148 10.61 -19.16 15.69
C ASP A 148 11.71 -19.09 16.77
N LYS A 149 12.14 -17.89 17.19
CA LYS A 149 13.19 -17.73 18.21
C LYS A 149 12.64 -17.56 19.63
N GLU A 150 11.41 -17.08 19.78
CA GLU A 150 10.79 -16.99 21.11
C GLU A 150 10.37 -18.37 21.64
N GLU A 151 10.00 -19.32 20.76
CA GLU A 151 9.70 -20.70 21.20
C GLU A 151 10.95 -21.50 21.65
N GLU A 152 12.13 -21.27 21.05
CA GLU A 152 13.37 -21.95 21.47
C GLU A 152 13.93 -21.39 22.80
N GLU A 153 13.76 -20.09 23.08
CA GLU A 153 14.24 -19.50 24.35
C GLU A 153 13.33 -19.87 25.54
N GLU A 154 12.02 -20.05 25.36
CA GLU A 154 11.12 -20.51 26.42
C GLU A 154 11.36 -21.99 26.82
N GLU A 155 11.71 -22.87 25.86
CA GLU A 155 12.03 -24.28 26.18
C GLU A 155 13.36 -24.43 26.94
N GLU A 156 14.36 -23.57 26.69
CA GLU A 156 15.63 -23.61 27.44
C GLU A 156 15.46 -23.11 28.89
N GLU A 157 14.64 -22.08 29.15
CA GLU A 157 14.41 -21.56 30.50
C GLU A 157 13.57 -22.49 31.39
N GLU A 158 12.62 -23.26 30.84
CA GLU A 158 11.89 -24.28 31.62
C GLU A 158 12.79 -25.47 32.03
N SER A 159 13.85 -25.76 31.27
CA SER A 159 14.74 -26.90 31.55
C SER A 159 15.70 -26.68 32.73
N PHE A 160 15.90 -25.43 33.18
CA PHE A 160 16.91 -25.08 34.19
C PHE A 160 16.34 -24.95 35.63
N SER A 161 15.04 -25.19 35.82
CA SER A 161 14.37 -24.99 37.11
C SER A 161 13.87 -26.30 37.76
N GLU A 162 14.71 -27.35 37.80
CA GLU A 162 14.48 -28.44 38.76
C GLU A 162 15.00 -28.06 40.16
N PRO A 163 14.15 -28.01 41.21
CA PRO A 163 14.61 -27.75 42.57
C PRO A 163 15.29 -28.99 43.16
N LEU A 164 16.53 -28.81 43.65
CA LEU A 164 17.23 -29.79 44.48
C LEU A 164 16.39 -30.12 45.73
N ALA A 165 15.91 -31.36 45.81
CA ALA A 165 15.29 -31.89 47.01
C ALA A 165 16.34 -32.06 48.12
N GLU A 166 16.30 -31.21 49.16
CA GLU A 166 17.06 -31.41 50.40
C GLU A 166 16.49 -32.60 51.17
N SER A 167 17.28 -33.67 51.27
CA SER A 167 17.04 -34.77 52.20
C SER A 167 17.51 -34.35 53.61
N GLY A 168 16.57 -34.05 54.50
CA GLY A 168 16.82 -33.87 55.93
C GLY A 168 15.98 -34.84 56.75
N GLU A 169 16.54 -35.99 57.11
CA GLU A 169 15.93 -36.94 58.04
C GLU A 169 15.90 -36.34 59.46
N GLU A 170 14.70 -36.07 59.97
CA GLU A 170 14.46 -35.79 61.39
C GLU A 170 14.56 -37.08 62.20
N ASN A 171 15.46 -37.12 63.19
CA ASN A 171 15.54 -38.19 64.17
C ASN A 171 15.46 -37.56 65.56
N PHE A 172 14.32 -37.69 66.23
CA PHE A 172 14.17 -37.40 67.66
C PHE A 172 13.63 -38.64 68.36
N GLY A 173 14.41 -39.11 69.34
CA GLY A 173 14.06 -40.19 70.27
C GLY A 173 13.35 -39.71 71.52
#